data_AF-A0A535PGE4-F1
#
_entry.id   AF-A0A535PGE4-F1
#
_cell.length_a   1.000
_cell.length_b   1.000
_cell.length_c   1.000
_cell.angle_alpha   90.00
_cell.angle_beta   90.00
_cell.angle_gamma   90.00
#
_symmetry.space_group_name_H-M   'P 1'
#
loop_
_entity.id
_entity.type
_entity.pdbx_description
1 polymer ?
#
loop_
_entity_poly.entity_id
_entity_poly.type
_entity_poly.pdbx_seq_one_letter_code
_entity_poly.pdbx_strand_id
1 'polypeptide(L)'
;EGNDATNLDLTGVQEELVKTLAGTGTPLVVVVLSGRIHTLASIARRANALLQVFPPGEEGGSGLGDVLTGKTNPSGRLPVSLPRSVGQIPNDIGLRAGGDHPMFYGDHGLSYTTFAYSDLAVQAKSTTEPIEVSIEVQNRGERAGDEVVQLYCRDEVASVARPNRMLLGFTRLSLIPGQARRVTFTVHPSRLAFYDPAMRFVTEPGAFTFSIGASSVDIRAEKTIVLDGQVAEYQQREIVATKVV
;
A
#
# COMPACT_ATOMS: atom_id res chain seq x y z
N GLU A 1 0.06 -24.42 -7.50
CA GLU A 1 0.70 -24.54 -8.82
C GLU A 1 -0.14 -25.46 -9.69
N GLY A 2 -0.19 -25.21 -11.01
CA GLY A 2 -0.94 -26.05 -11.96
C GLY A 2 -2.47 -26.00 -11.82
N ASN A 3 -3.01 -25.03 -11.09
CA ASN A 3 -4.45 -24.87 -10.86
C ASN A 3 -4.82 -23.39 -10.91
N ASP A 4 -5.63 -23.04 -11.91
CA ASP A 4 -6.18 -21.70 -12.09
C ASP A 4 -7.65 -21.67 -11.68
N ALA A 5 -8.06 -20.58 -11.02
CA ALA A 5 -9.45 -20.36 -10.67
C ALA A 5 -10.08 -19.35 -11.65
N THR A 6 -11.22 -19.72 -12.23
CA THR A 6 -11.99 -18.82 -13.11
C THR A 6 -12.87 -17.83 -12.35
N ASN A 7 -13.01 -18.01 -11.03
CA ASN A 7 -13.75 -17.13 -10.14
C ASN A 7 -12.99 -16.91 -8.82
N LEU A 8 -13.16 -15.73 -8.24
CA LEU A 8 -12.59 -15.32 -6.96
C LEU A 8 -13.56 -15.39 -5.77
N ASP A 9 -14.82 -15.80 -5.96
CA ASP A 9 -15.74 -15.97 -4.84
C ASP A 9 -15.27 -17.04 -3.84
N LEU A 10 -15.80 -16.99 -2.61
CA LEU A 10 -15.61 -18.08 -1.66
C LEU A 10 -16.31 -19.34 -2.18
N THR A 11 -15.67 -20.49 -2.03
CA THR A 11 -16.15 -21.74 -2.63
C THR A 11 -17.25 -22.40 -1.78
N GLY A 12 -18.17 -23.10 -2.44
CA GLY A 12 -19.23 -23.87 -1.79
C GLY A 12 -20.19 -23.00 -0.99
N VAL A 13 -20.54 -23.44 0.21
CA VAL A 13 -21.57 -22.82 1.07
C VAL A 13 -21.02 -21.75 2.04
N GLN A 14 -19.75 -21.35 1.89
CA GLN A 14 -19.09 -20.45 2.83
C GLN A 14 -19.75 -19.06 2.90
N GLU A 15 -20.18 -18.51 1.77
CA GLU A 15 -20.89 -17.22 1.77
C GLU A 15 -22.27 -17.32 2.43
N GLU A 16 -23.00 -18.41 2.21
CA GLU A 16 -24.29 -18.67 2.85
C GLU A 16 -24.15 -18.82 4.36
N LEU A 17 -23.08 -19.48 4.83
CA LEU A 17 -22.75 -19.58 6.25
C LEU A 17 -22.54 -18.19 6.87
N VAL A 18 -21.71 -17.35 6.25
CA VAL A 18 -21.46 -15.98 6.75
C VAL A 18 -22.76 -15.16 6.76
N LYS A 19 -23.57 -15.26 5.71
CA LYS A 19 -24.87 -14.58 5.63
C LYS A 19 -25.81 -15.02 6.75
N THR A 20 -25.87 -16.32 7.04
CA THR A 20 -26.73 -16.89 8.08
C THR A 20 -26.27 -16.42 9.47
N LEU A 21 -24.97 -16.49 9.75
CA LEU A 21 -24.40 -16.05 11.03
C LEU A 21 -24.60 -14.55 11.27
N ALA A 22 -24.40 -13.71 10.24
CA ALA A 22 -24.65 -12.28 10.32
C ALA A 22 -26.12 -11.96 10.63
N GLY A 23 -27.07 -12.81 10.22
CA GLY A 23 -28.49 -12.67 10.52
C GLY A 23 -28.86 -12.92 11.98
N THR A 24 -27.96 -13.51 12.78
CA THR A 24 -28.22 -13.79 14.21
C THR A 24 -28.14 -12.55 15.10
N GLY A 25 -27.51 -11.47 14.63
CA GLY A 25 -27.25 -10.26 15.42
C GLY A 25 -26.03 -10.36 16.35
N THR A 26 -25.37 -11.52 16.44
CA THR A 26 -24.11 -11.67 17.18
C THR A 26 -22.99 -10.94 16.42
N PRO A 27 -22.11 -10.15 17.09
CA PRO A 27 -20.95 -9.56 16.44
C PRO A 27 -20.09 -10.62 15.75
N LEU A 28 -19.86 -10.45 14.46
CA LEU A 28 -19.22 -11.45 13.61
C LEU A 28 -17.82 -10.99 13.18
N VAL A 29 -16.81 -11.77 13.57
CA VAL A 29 -15.44 -11.65 13.04
C VAL A 29 -15.23 -12.75 12.00
N VAL A 30 -14.85 -12.37 10.78
CA VAL A 30 -14.54 -13.33 9.71
C VAL A 30 -13.04 -13.34 9.46
N VAL A 31 -12.45 -14.53 9.56
CA VAL A 31 -11.04 -14.77 9.21
C VAL A 31 -11.00 -15.53 7.89
N VAL A 32 -10.37 -14.94 6.87
CA VAL A 32 -10.21 -15.56 5.55
C VAL A 32 -8.80 -16.09 5.44
N LEU A 33 -8.65 -17.41 5.60
CA LEU A 33 -7.42 -18.13 5.35
C LEU A 33 -7.39 -18.58 3.88
N SER A 34 -6.52 -17.99 3.06
CA SER A 34 -6.43 -18.37 1.65
C SER A 34 -5.05 -18.11 1.05
N GLY A 35 -4.63 -18.98 0.13
CA GLY A 35 -3.42 -18.81 -0.69
C GLY A 35 -3.59 -17.86 -1.87
N ARG A 36 -4.81 -17.35 -2.09
CA ARG A 36 -5.14 -16.39 -3.15
C ARG A 36 -6.09 -15.32 -2.63
N ILE A 37 -6.23 -14.24 -3.40
CA ILE A 37 -7.26 -13.24 -3.13
C ILE A 37 -8.66 -13.77 -3.47
N HIS A 38 -9.65 -13.24 -2.77
CA HIS A 38 -11.06 -13.51 -3.00
C HIS A 38 -11.85 -12.20 -3.14
N THR A 39 -12.98 -12.26 -3.82
CA THR A 39 -13.98 -11.18 -3.91
C THR A 39 -14.81 -11.14 -2.63
N LEU A 40 -14.34 -10.37 -1.64
CA LEU A 40 -14.91 -10.38 -0.28
C LEU A 40 -15.93 -9.27 0.00
N ALA A 41 -16.41 -8.55 -1.03
CA ALA A 41 -17.29 -7.38 -0.85
C ALA A 41 -18.62 -7.69 -0.14
N SER A 42 -19.20 -8.86 -0.38
CA SER A 42 -20.40 -9.32 0.34
C SER A 42 -20.09 -9.65 1.80
N ILE A 43 -18.97 -10.32 2.05
CA ILE A 43 -18.48 -10.74 3.37
C ILE A 43 -18.15 -9.53 4.24
N ALA A 44 -17.37 -8.58 3.71
CA ALA A 44 -16.94 -7.37 4.41
C ALA A 44 -18.11 -6.49 4.88
N ARG A 45 -19.22 -6.44 4.12
CA ARG A 45 -20.42 -5.69 4.51
C ARG A 45 -21.22 -6.34 5.65
N ARG A 46 -21.01 -7.63 5.90
CA ARG A 46 -21.76 -8.43 6.87
C ARG A 46 -20.98 -8.69 8.16
N ALA A 47 -19.65 -8.65 8.08
CA ALA A 47 -18.77 -8.85 9.21
C ALA A 47 -18.54 -7.52 9.95
N ASN A 48 -18.43 -7.59 11.29
CA ASN A 48 -17.98 -6.48 12.11
C ASN A 48 -16.46 -6.30 12.03
N ALA A 49 -15.71 -7.37 11.75
CA ALA A 49 -14.30 -7.33 11.45
C ALA A 49 -13.94 -8.41 10.41
N LEU A 50 -13.00 -8.09 9.52
CA LEU A 50 -12.49 -8.98 8.49
C LEU A 50 -10.96 -9.05 8.60
N LEU A 51 -10.43 -10.27 8.75
CA LEU A 51 -8.99 -10.51 8.81
C LEU A 51 -8.56 -11.41 7.66
N GLN A 52 -7.68 -10.90 6.79
CA GLN A 52 -7.06 -11.68 5.73
C GLN A 52 -5.79 -12.35 6.26
N VAL A 53 -5.72 -13.67 6.13
CA VAL A 53 -4.56 -14.49 6.53
C VAL A 53 -4.11 -15.29 5.32
N PHE A 54 -2.95 -14.92 4.78
CA PHE A 54 -2.25 -15.76 3.80
C PHE A 54 -1.61 -16.97 4.50
N PRO A 55 -1.17 -18.02 3.77
CA PRO A 55 -0.67 -19.26 4.37
C PRO A 55 0.35 -18.99 5.50
N PRO A 56 -0.02 -19.21 6.78
CA PRO A 56 0.66 -18.59 7.91
C PRO A 56 1.77 -19.45 8.52
N GLY A 57 2.09 -20.59 7.91
CA GLY A 57 3.03 -21.57 8.47
C GLY A 57 2.46 -22.35 9.66
N GLU A 58 3.33 -23.10 10.34
CA GLU A 58 2.96 -24.02 11.43
C GLU A 58 2.44 -23.31 12.69
N GLU A 59 2.97 -22.12 13.00
CA GLU A 59 2.55 -21.29 14.13
C GLU A 59 1.40 -20.32 13.79
N GLY A 60 0.75 -20.51 12.64
CA GLY A 60 -0.29 -19.61 12.17
C GLY A 60 -1.51 -19.53 13.11
N GLY A 61 -1.85 -20.63 13.78
CA GLY A 61 -2.93 -20.65 14.77
C GLY A 61 -2.59 -19.81 16.00
N SER A 62 -1.38 -19.97 16.54
CA SER A 62 -0.86 -19.18 17.68
C SER A 62 -0.81 -17.69 17.34
N GLY A 63 -0.23 -17.35 16.19
CA GLY A 63 -0.13 -15.95 15.73
C GLY A 63 -1.50 -15.30 15.50
N LEU A 64 -2.45 -16.04 14.90
CA LEU A 64 -3.82 -15.55 14.74
C LEU A 64 -4.50 -15.32 16.10
N GLY A 65 -4.32 -16.24 17.06
CA GLY A 65 -4.84 -16.09 18.42
C GLY A 65 -4.30 -14.83 19.11
N ASP A 66 -3.00 -14.56 18.99
CA ASP A 66 -2.37 -13.36 19.54
C ASP A 66 -2.93 -12.06 18.94
N VAL A 67 -3.23 -12.05 17.64
CA VAL A 67 -3.89 -10.90 16.99
C VAL A 67 -5.33 -10.75 17.46
N LEU A 68 -6.15 -11.80 17.40
CA LEU A 68 -7.57 -11.74 17.76
C LEU A 68 -7.79 -11.34 19.22
N THR A 69 -6.89 -11.72 20.12
CA THR A 69 -6.95 -11.36 21.54
C THR A 69 -6.31 -10.00 21.85
N GLY A 70 -5.69 -9.36 20.86
CA GLY A 70 -5.02 -8.07 21.02
C GLY A 70 -3.70 -8.13 21.79
N LYS A 71 -3.15 -9.32 22.02
CA LYS A 71 -1.78 -9.51 22.54
C LYS A 71 -0.75 -8.96 21.55
N THR A 72 -1.02 -9.09 20.26
CA THR A 72 -0.24 -8.48 19.17
C THR A 72 -1.14 -7.57 18.33
N ASN A 73 -0.64 -6.38 18.01
CA ASN A 73 -1.33 -5.43 17.14
C ASN A 73 -1.10 -5.80 15.66
N PRO A 74 -2.14 -5.96 14.82
CA PRO A 74 -1.97 -6.23 13.40
C PRO A 74 -1.28 -5.08 12.69
N SER A 75 -0.36 -5.43 11.79
CA SER A 75 0.50 -4.48 11.07
C SER A 75 0.78 -4.90 9.62
N GLY A 76 0.01 -5.86 9.11
CA GLY A 76 0.10 -6.30 7.73
C GLY A 76 -0.42 -5.24 6.77
N ARG A 77 0.27 -5.06 5.64
CA ARG A 77 -0.23 -4.35 4.46
C ARG A 77 -0.46 -5.38 3.37
N LEU A 78 -1.56 -5.24 2.63
CA LEU A 78 -1.86 -6.15 1.53
C LEU A 78 -0.78 -6.07 0.45
N PRO A 79 -0.23 -7.19 -0.03
CA PRO A 79 0.74 -7.17 -1.13
C PRO A 79 0.06 -7.10 -2.52
N VAL A 80 -1.25 -7.31 -2.56
CA VAL A 80 -2.07 -7.36 -3.78
C VAL A 80 -3.45 -6.77 -3.51
N SER A 81 -4.05 -6.12 -4.51
CA SER A 81 -5.39 -5.51 -4.38
C SER A 81 -6.49 -6.58 -4.32
N LEU A 82 -7.50 -6.39 -3.47
CA LEU A 82 -8.70 -7.23 -3.42
C LEU A 82 -9.80 -6.62 -4.29
N PRO A 83 -10.20 -7.27 -5.40
CA PRO A 83 -11.29 -6.79 -6.23
C PRO A 83 -12.65 -7.00 -5.55
N ARG A 84 -13.65 -6.23 -6.00
CA ARG A 84 -15.07 -6.43 -5.71
C ARG A 84 -15.65 -7.58 -6.51
N SER A 85 -15.19 -7.77 -7.75
CA SER A 85 -15.61 -8.87 -8.64
C SER A 85 -14.44 -9.33 -9.53
N VAL A 86 -14.49 -10.57 -10.02
CA VAL A 86 -13.45 -11.09 -10.94
C VAL A 86 -13.32 -10.27 -12.23
N GLY A 87 -14.39 -9.59 -12.66
CA GLY A 87 -14.39 -8.74 -13.85
C GLY A 87 -13.57 -7.45 -13.72
N GLN A 88 -13.08 -7.10 -12.52
CA GLN A 88 -12.17 -5.97 -12.33
C GLN A 88 -10.69 -6.30 -12.56
N ILE A 89 -10.35 -7.58 -12.74
CA ILE A 89 -8.95 -7.99 -12.93
C ILE A 89 -8.53 -7.68 -14.38
N PRO A 90 -7.35 -7.07 -14.60
CA PRO A 90 -6.33 -6.71 -13.61
C PRO A 90 -6.65 -5.42 -12.83
N ASN A 91 -6.42 -5.45 -11.52
CA ASN A 91 -6.63 -4.32 -10.60
C ASN A 91 -5.34 -4.02 -9.81
N ASP A 92 -4.57 -3.05 -10.27
CA ASP A 92 -3.29 -2.70 -9.65
C ASP A 92 -3.18 -1.24 -9.21
N ILE A 93 -2.28 -0.97 -8.27
CA ILE A 93 -2.00 0.39 -7.83
C ILE A 93 -1.37 1.15 -8.99
N GLY A 94 -1.96 2.29 -9.33
CA GLY A 94 -1.45 3.17 -10.38
C GLY A 94 -1.94 2.85 -11.80
N LEU A 95 -2.70 1.76 -12.00
CA LEU A 95 -3.30 1.47 -13.31
C LEU A 95 -4.40 2.48 -13.64
N ARG A 96 -4.35 3.05 -14.86
CA ARG A 96 -5.47 3.79 -15.46
C ARG A 96 -6.42 2.83 -16.19
N ALA A 97 -6.94 1.82 -15.49
CA ALA A 97 -7.95 0.92 -16.09
C ALA A 97 -9.33 1.59 -16.09
N GLY A 98 -10.08 1.38 -17.18
CA GLY A 98 -11.50 1.68 -17.25
C GLY A 98 -12.30 0.64 -16.46
N GLY A 99 -12.41 0.84 -15.14
CA GLY A 99 -13.14 -0.02 -14.22
C GLY A 99 -13.29 0.63 -12.85
N ASP A 100 -14.23 0.15 -12.04
CA ASP A 100 -14.42 0.61 -10.66
C ASP A 100 -13.22 0.23 -9.77
N HIS A 101 -13.02 0.93 -8.66
CA HIS A 101 -11.91 0.72 -7.73
C HIS A 101 -12.01 -0.65 -7.03
N PRO A 102 -10.86 -1.27 -6.68
CA PRO A 102 -10.87 -2.47 -5.83
C PRO A 102 -11.53 -2.17 -4.49
N MET A 103 -11.95 -3.23 -3.80
CA MET A 103 -12.45 -3.11 -2.44
C MET A 103 -11.36 -2.62 -1.49
N PHE A 104 -10.15 -3.18 -1.62
CA PHE A 104 -8.95 -2.76 -0.91
C PHE A 104 -7.76 -2.77 -1.88
N TYR A 105 -6.93 -1.73 -1.84
CA TYR A 105 -5.70 -1.65 -2.63
C TYR A 105 -4.57 -2.48 -2.03
N GLY A 106 -3.61 -2.88 -2.87
CA GLY A 106 -2.41 -3.65 -2.52
C GLY A 106 -1.40 -2.86 -1.69
N ASP A 107 -1.80 -2.50 -0.48
CA ASP A 107 -1.03 -1.78 0.55
C ASP A 107 -1.92 -1.41 1.74
N HIS A 108 -3.24 -1.65 1.64
CA HIS A 108 -4.18 -1.40 2.70
C HIS A 108 -3.95 -2.34 3.89
N GLY A 109 -4.21 -1.83 5.09
CA GLY A 109 -4.08 -2.55 6.36
C GLY A 109 -4.59 -1.69 7.50
N LEU A 110 -5.11 -2.33 8.54
CA LEU A 110 -5.61 -1.65 9.74
C LEU A 110 -4.75 -2.05 10.95
N SER A 111 -4.83 -1.23 11.99
CA SER A 111 -4.14 -1.42 13.26
C SER A 111 -5.12 -1.21 14.42
N TYR A 112 -4.80 -1.75 15.59
CA TYR A 112 -5.49 -1.45 16.85
C TYR A 112 -5.04 -0.13 17.49
N THR A 113 -4.08 0.57 16.87
CA THR A 113 -3.69 1.92 17.25
C THR A 113 -3.83 2.87 16.05
N THR A 114 -3.65 4.17 16.30
CA THR A 114 -3.72 5.20 15.26
C THR A 114 -2.41 5.96 15.17
N PHE A 115 -2.05 6.35 13.94
CA PHE A 115 -0.82 7.08 13.66
C PHE A 115 -1.14 8.41 12.98
N ALA A 116 -0.52 9.48 13.48
CA ALA A 116 -0.58 10.82 12.90
C ALA A 116 0.71 11.12 12.14
N TYR A 117 0.58 11.92 11.10
CA TYR A 117 1.66 12.30 10.20
C TYR A 117 1.71 13.83 10.13
N SER A 118 2.90 14.42 10.25
CA SER A 118 3.09 15.87 10.19
C SER A 118 4.43 16.27 9.59
N ASP A 119 4.59 17.55 9.31
CA ASP A 119 5.87 18.16 8.95
C ASP A 119 6.53 17.56 7.70
N LEU A 120 5.72 17.30 6.67
CA LEU A 120 6.21 16.86 5.36
C LEU A 120 7.17 17.90 4.78
N ALA A 121 8.40 17.46 4.50
CA ALA A 121 9.40 18.24 3.77
C ALA A 121 9.90 17.46 2.55
N VAL A 122 10.03 18.18 1.43
CA VAL A 122 10.62 17.67 0.20
C VAL A 122 11.71 18.63 -0.23
N GLN A 123 12.92 18.12 -0.41
CA GLN A 123 14.08 18.83 -0.93
C GLN A 123 14.54 18.14 -2.20
N ALA A 124 14.47 18.88 -3.30
CA ALA A 124 14.83 18.40 -4.62
C ALA A 124 15.34 19.59 -5.43
N LYS A 125 16.18 19.34 -6.43
CA LYS A 125 16.68 20.39 -7.33
C LYS A 125 16.51 20.01 -8.79
N SER A 126 17.09 18.87 -9.18
CA SER A 126 17.23 18.52 -10.59
C SER A 126 16.94 17.05 -10.86
N THR A 127 16.85 16.71 -12.13
CA THR A 127 16.70 15.34 -12.61
C THR A 127 17.91 14.44 -12.33
N THR A 128 19.04 14.96 -11.81
CA THR A 128 20.27 14.18 -11.56
C THR A 128 20.69 14.10 -10.09
N GLU A 129 20.17 14.98 -9.22
CA GLU A 129 20.50 15.01 -7.79
C GLU A 129 19.49 14.20 -6.95
N PRO A 130 19.92 13.52 -5.88
CA PRO A 130 19.01 12.85 -4.95
C PRO A 130 17.94 13.77 -4.37
N ILE A 131 16.76 13.20 -4.16
CA ILE A 131 15.58 13.86 -3.62
C ILE A 131 15.38 13.36 -2.20
N GLU A 132 15.32 14.28 -1.25
CA GLU A 132 15.04 13.96 0.16
C GLU A 132 13.59 14.28 0.49
N VAL A 133 12.87 13.27 0.99
CA VAL A 133 11.50 13.40 1.46
C VAL A 133 11.45 12.96 2.91
N SER A 134 11.05 13.84 3.83
CA SER A 134 10.94 13.51 5.25
C SER A 134 9.58 13.83 5.83
N ILE A 135 9.19 13.08 6.85
CA ILE A 135 7.92 13.23 7.56
C ILE A 135 8.08 12.79 9.01
N GLU A 136 7.29 13.38 9.91
CA GLU A 136 7.16 12.91 11.28
C GLU A 136 5.95 12.00 11.43
N VAL A 137 6.12 10.87 12.12
CA VAL A 137 5.06 9.89 12.38
C VAL A 137 4.97 9.64 13.88
N GLN A 138 3.77 9.82 14.43
CA GLN A 138 3.50 9.66 15.86
C GLN A 138 2.41 8.63 16.11
N ASN A 139 2.62 7.72 17.05
CA ASN A 139 1.54 6.87 17.57
C ASN A 139 0.66 7.69 18.52
N ARG A 140 -0.60 7.89 18.14
CA ARG A 140 -1.60 8.66 18.91
C ARG A 140 -2.64 7.80 19.62
N GLY A 141 -2.61 6.49 19.42
CA GLY A 141 -3.49 5.60 20.16
C GLY A 141 -2.88 5.15 21.49
N GLU A 142 -3.62 4.29 22.18
CA GLU A 142 -3.30 3.82 23.53
C GLU A 142 -2.47 2.53 23.54
N ARG A 143 -2.18 1.96 22.36
CA ARG A 143 -1.47 0.69 22.20
C ARG A 143 -0.18 0.88 21.41
N ALA A 144 0.85 0.13 21.75
CA ALA A 144 1.99 -0.03 20.87
C ALA A 144 1.55 -0.64 19.54
N GLY A 145 2.22 -0.27 18.46
CA GLY A 145 1.91 -0.77 17.14
C GLY A 145 3.00 -0.47 16.13
N ASP A 146 2.93 -1.19 15.02
CA ASP A 146 3.80 -0.98 13.87
C ASP A 146 3.03 -0.22 12.78
N GLU A 147 3.64 0.84 12.27
CA GLU A 147 3.17 1.57 11.09
C GLU A 147 4.10 1.30 9.90
N VAL A 148 3.53 1.07 8.72
CA VAL A 148 4.28 0.94 7.46
C VAL A 148 4.07 2.23 6.66
N VAL A 149 5.03 3.14 6.81
CA VAL A 149 5.07 4.45 6.14
C VAL A 149 5.48 4.25 4.70
N GLN A 150 4.67 4.74 3.76
CA GLN A 150 4.84 4.49 2.32
C GLN A 150 4.99 5.80 1.56
N LEU A 151 6.06 5.91 0.77
CA LEU A 151 6.33 7.04 -0.10
C LEU A 151 5.94 6.72 -1.54
N TYR A 152 5.08 7.57 -2.10
CA TYR A 152 4.62 7.51 -3.47
C TYR A 152 5.09 8.73 -4.25
N CYS A 153 5.18 8.57 -5.57
CA CYS A 153 5.34 9.67 -6.49
C CYS A 153 4.34 9.59 -7.64
N ARG A 154 3.88 10.76 -8.08
CA ARG A 154 3.17 10.97 -9.34
C ARG A 154 3.96 11.96 -10.17
N ASP A 155 4.25 11.54 -11.39
CA ASP A 155 4.79 12.38 -12.46
C ASP A 155 3.60 13.09 -13.14
N GLU A 156 3.48 14.41 -12.94
CA GLU A 156 2.27 15.15 -13.33
C GLU A 156 2.12 15.28 -14.84
N VAL A 157 3.25 15.46 -15.54
CA VAL A 157 3.31 15.64 -16.99
C VAL A 157 4.56 14.95 -17.50
N ALA A 158 4.36 13.95 -18.35
CA ALA A 158 5.42 13.19 -18.99
C ALA A 158 5.10 12.92 -20.46
N SER A 159 6.13 12.59 -21.24
CA SER A 159 6.00 12.25 -22.66
C SER A 159 5.18 10.98 -22.95
N VAL A 160 4.99 10.12 -21.94
CA VAL A 160 4.14 8.92 -22.02
C VAL A 160 3.17 8.85 -20.83
N ALA A 161 2.13 8.03 -20.93
CA ALA A 161 1.22 7.81 -19.81
C ALA A 161 1.97 7.16 -18.62
N ARG A 162 1.92 7.81 -17.47
CA ARG A 162 2.55 7.36 -16.22
C ARG A 162 1.49 6.82 -15.25
N PRO A 163 1.87 5.90 -14.34
CA PRO A 163 0.99 5.49 -13.25
C PRO A 163 0.55 6.69 -12.41
N ASN A 164 -0.70 6.69 -11.93
CA ASN A 164 -1.20 7.78 -11.09
C ASN A 164 -0.51 7.85 -9.72
N ARG A 165 0.05 6.72 -9.25
CA ARG A 165 0.88 6.62 -8.05
C ARG A 165 1.89 5.49 -8.24
N MET A 166 3.15 5.72 -7.91
CA MET A 166 4.21 4.73 -7.93
C MET A 166 4.88 4.66 -6.56
N LEU A 167 4.94 3.48 -5.95
CA LEU A 167 5.62 3.28 -4.68
C LEU A 167 7.14 3.41 -4.87
N LEU A 168 7.73 4.43 -4.25
CA LEU A 168 9.18 4.68 -4.31
C LEU A 168 9.95 3.94 -3.22
N GLY A 169 9.35 3.81 -2.04
CA GLY A 169 9.94 3.15 -0.88
C GLY A 169 8.97 3.11 0.30
N PHE A 170 9.28 2.28 1.29
CA PHE A 170 8.50 2.18 2.52
C PHE A 170 9.42 1.82 3.69
N THR A 171 8.97 2.08 4.91
CA THR A 171 9.63 1.61 6.12
C THR A 171 8.62 1.23 7.19
N ARG A 172 8.97 0.26 8.03
CA ARG A 172 8.19 -0.16 9.19
C ARG A 172 8.75 0.50 10.43
N LEU A 173 7.88 1.15 11.20
CA LEU A 173 8.21 1.77 12.48
C LEU A 173 7.43 1.11 13.60
N SER A 174 8.12 0.61 14.61
CA SER A 174 7.50 0.22 15.88
C SER A 174 7.47 1.42 16.81
N LEU A 175 6.28 1.84 17.23
CA LEU A 175 6.08 3.02 18.08
C LEU A 175 5.21 2.68 19.29
N ILE A 176 5.66 3.07 20.48
CA ILE A 176 4.83 3.05 21.70
C ILE A 176 3.88 4.27 21.74
N PRO A 177 2.79 4.25 22.53
CA PRO A 177 1.88 5.39 22.66
C PRO A 177 2.59 6.72 22.92
N GLY A 178 2.23 7.75 22.16
CA GLY A 178 2.80 9.10 22.23
C GLY A 178 4.15 9.28 21.54
N GLN A 179 4.87 8.19 21.21
CA GLN A 179 6.18 8.27 20.56
C GLN A 179 6.06 8.80 19.13
N ALA A 180 6.93 9.76 18.79
CA ALA A 180 7.11 10.28 17.44
C ALA A 180 8.48 9.90 16.90
N ARG A 181 8.57 9.62 15.60
CA ARG A 181 9.82 9.39 14.88
C ARG A 181 9.77 10.09 13.53
N ARG A 182 10.87 10.75 13.18
CA ARG A 182 11.10 11.27 11.83
C ARG A 182 11.62 10.16 10.93
N VAL A 183 11.04 10.08 9.74
CA VAL A 183 11.48 9.20 8.65
C VAL A 183 12.01 10.06 7.53
N THR A 184 13.15 9.71 6.97
CA THR A 184 13.71 10.36 5.79
C THR A 184 13.96 9.34 4.70
N PHE A 185 13.34 9.57 3.54
CA PHE A 185 13.56 8.84 2.30
C PHE A 185 14.55 9.62 1.42
N THR A 186 15.59 8.96 0.93
CA THR A 186 16.49 9.48 -0.09
C THR A 186 16.24 8.73 -1.39
N VAL A 187 15.58 9.40 -2.34
CA VAL A 187 15.18 8.87 -3.65
C VAL A 187 16.19 9.34 -4.69
N HIS A 188 16.88 8.40 -5.32
CA HIS A 188 17.71 8.72 -6.49
C HIS A 188 16.82 8.97 -7.72
N PRO A 189 17.09 9.94 -8.60
CA PRO A 189 16.22 10.24 -9.74
C PRO A 189 16.03 9.09 -10.73
N SER A 190 16.96 8.14 -10.81
CA SER A 190 16.77 6.91 -11.61
C SER A 190 15.59 6.06 -11.14
N ARG A 191 15.09 6.26 -9.91
CA ARG A 191 13.86 5.63 -9.40
C ARG A 191 12.59 6.22 -10.02
N LEU A 192 12.68 7.43 -10.56
CA LEU A 192 11.59 8.13 -11.27
C LEU A 192 11.61 7.84 -12.77
N ALA A 193 12.70 7.26 -13.27
CA ALA A 193 12.93 7.09 -14.69
C ALA A 193 11.94 6.11 -15.34
N PHE A 194 11.75 6.27 -16.65
CA PHE A 194 10.84 5.46 -17.46
C PHE A 194 11.29 5.41 -18.92
N TYR A 195 10.73 4.47 -19.68
CA TYR A 195 11.01 4.39 -21.12
C TYR A 195 10.22 5.44 -21.89
N ASP A 196 10.94 6.37 -22.50
CA ASP A 196 10.39 7.37 -23.42
C ASP A 196 9.98 6.72 -24.76
N PRO A 197 9.36 7.47 -25.70
CA PRO A 197 8.99 6.95 -27.02
C PRO A 197 10.16 6.44 -27.87
N ALA A 198 11.40 6.85 -27.55
CA ALA A 198 12.61 6.39 -28.20
C ALA A 198 13.25 5.18 -27.50
N MET A 199 12.57 4.59 -26.50
CA MET A 199 13.04 3.46 -25.69
C MET A 199 14.30 3.77 -24.88
N ARG A 200 14.52 5.03 -24.53
CA ARG A 200 15.56 5.45 -23.57
C ARG A 200 14.96 5.49 -22.17
N PHE A 201 15.71 5.02 -21.19
CA PHE A 201 15.25 5.01 -19.80
C PHE A 201 15.63 6.33 -19.13
N VAL A 202 14.68 7.25 -19.02
CA VAL A 202 14.95 8.67 -18.70
C VAL A 202 14.11 9.21 -17.55
N THR A 203 14.63 10.23 -16.87
CA THR A 203 13.85 11.12 -15.99
C THR A 203 13.74 12.49 -16.66
N GLU A 204 12.51 12.91 -16.92
CA GLU A 204 12.21 14.22 -17.52
C GLU A 204 12.12 15.30 -16.41
N PRO A 205 12.56 16.55 -16.69
CA PRO A 205 12.30 17.67 -15.79
C PRO A 205 10.80 18.00 -15.82
N GLY A 206 10.27 18.47 -14.70
CA GLY A 206 8.83 18.73 -14.59
C GLY A 206 8.31 18.67 -13.17
N ALA A 207 6.98 18.76 -13.03
CA ALA A 207 6.32 18.71 -11.74
C ALA A 207 6.12 17.27 -11.27
N PHE A 208 6.58 16.99 -10.04
CA PHE A 208 6.41 15.71 -9.37
C PHE A 208 5.71 15.92 -8.03
N THR A 209 4.66 15.15 -7.79
CA THR A 209 3.97 15.11 -6.49
C THR A 209 4.47 13.93 -5.69
N PHE A 210 5.09 14.23 -4.54
CA PHE A 210 5.47 13.24 -3.55
C PHE A 210 4.36 13.15 -2.50
N SER A 211 3.84 11.95 -2.29
CA SER A 211 2.78 11.68 -1.31
C SER A 211 3.27 10.66 -0.29
N ILE A 212 3.03 10.90 1.00
CA ILE A 212 3.25 9.90 2.04
C ILE A 212 1.91 9.52 2.66
N GLY A 213 1.70 8.21 2.83
CA GLY A 213 0.47 7.66 3.39
C GLY A 213 0.66 6.36 4.15
N ALA A 214 -0.44 5.90 4.74
CA ALA A 214 -0.57 4.56 5.31
C ALA A 214 -1.01 3.52 4.27
N SER A 215 -1.48 3.98 3.10
CA SER A 215 -1.73 3.21 1.88
C SER A 215 -1.81 4.18 0.68
N SER A 216 -1.86 3.67 -0.55
CA SER A 216 -2.01 4.47 -1.78
C SER A 216 -3.31 5.29 -1.85
N VAL A 217 -4.32 4.93 -1.06
CA VAL A 217 -5.60 5.67 -0.96
C VAL A 217 -5.76 6.43 0.35
N ASP A 218 -4.90 6.17 1.33
CA ASP A 218 -4.88 6.86 2.63
C ASP A 218 -3.63 7.73 2.73
N ILE A 219 -3.61 8.77 1.88
CA ILE A 219 -2.54 9.77 1.82
C ILE A 219 -2.73 10.78 2.94
N ARG A 220 -1.66 10.99 3.71
CA ARG A 220 -1.68 11.84 4.91
C ARG A 220 -1.03 13.18 4.68
N ALA A 221 -0.06 13.24 3.77
CA ALA A 221 0.56 14.48 3.33
C ALA A 221 1.06 14.33 1.90
N GLU A 222 1.05 15.42 1.15
CA GLU A 222 1.64 15.48 -0.18
C GLU A 222 2.22 16.85 -0.49
N LYS A 223 3.22 16.88 -1.37
CA LYS A 223 3.85 18.10 -1.83
C LYS A 223 4.32 17.94 -3.27
N THR A 224 3.95 18.90 -4.11
CA THR A 224 4.44 19.01 -5.49
C THR A 224 5.69 19.89 -5.52
N ILE A 225 6.72 19.42 -6.20
CA ILE A 225 7.95 20.17 -6.50
C ILE A 225 8.24 20.09 -7.99
N VAL A 226 9.05 21.02 -8.50
CA VAL A 226 9.54 20.98 -9.88
C VAL A 226 10.98 20.49 -9.85
N LEU A 227 11.29 19.46 -10.64
CA LEU A 227 12.66 19.06 -10.93
C LEU A 227 13.15 19.84 -12.15
N ASP A 228 14.20 20.63 -11.96
CA ASP A 228 14.82 21.41 -13.02
C ASP A 228 15.86 20.57 -13.80
N GLY A 229 16.40 21.16 -14.88
CA GLY A 229 17.51 20.61 -15.65
C GLY A 229 17.07 20.04 -17.00
N GLN A 230 17.86 19.10 -17.51
CA GLN A 230 17.60 18.41 -18.78
C GLN A 230 17.09 16.99 -18.55
N VAL A 231 16.59 16.36 -19.60
CA VAL A 231 16.27 14.93 -19.58
C VAL A 231 17.55 14.16 -19.24
N ALA A 232 17.50 13.39 -18.15
CA ALA A 232 18.61 12.57 -17.69
C ALA A 232 18.37 11.11 -18.10
N GLU A 233 19.34 10.49 -18.77
CA GLU A 233 19.28 9.09 -19.17
C GLU A 233 19.99 8.19 -18.15
N TYR A 234 19.38 7.04 -17.86
CA TYR A 234 19.81 6.05 -16.89
C TYR A 234 19.82 4.65 -17.49
N GLN A 235 20.43 3.71 -16.77
CA GLN A 235 20.35 2.29 -17.08
C GLN A 235 19.35 1.61 -16.14
N GLN A 236 18.35 0.92 -16.68
CA GLN A 236 17.31 0.25 -15.87
C GLN A 236 17.89 -0.75 -14.86
N ARG A 237 18.97 -1.44 -15.22
CA ARG A 237 19.67 -2.40 -14.34
C ARG A 237 20.45 -1.74 -13.20
N GLU A 238 20.62 -0.41 -13.23
CA GLU A 238 21.40 0.39 -12.28
C GLU A 238 20.49 1.33 -11.47
N ILE A 239 19.19 1.04 -11.39
CA ILE A 239 18.27 1.79 -10.53
C ILE A 239 18.74 1.70 -9.09
N VAL A 240 18.94 2.87 -8.49
CA VAL A 240 19.36 2.98 -7.09
C VAL A 240 18.12 2.89 -6.22
N ALA A 241 18.12 1.93 -5.29
CA ALA A 241 17.04 1.76 -4.33
C ALA A 241 16.91 2.99 -3.42
N THR A 242 15.66 3.37 -3.13
CA THR A 242 15.37 4.41 -2.13
C THR A 242 15.92 3.99 -0.78
N LYS A 243 16.74 4.84 -0.17
CA LYS A 243 17.23 4.63 1.20
C LYS A 243 16.25 5.25 2.19
N VAL A 244 16.07 4.63 3.34
CA VAL A 244 15.17 5.13 4.39
C VAL A 244 15.86 5.03 5.74
N VAL A 245 15.77 6.09 6.54
CA VAL A 245 16.37 6.20 7.89
C VAL A 245 15.31 6.67 8.89
#